data_AF-A0A0N9X2V7-F1
#
_entry.id   AF-A0A0N9X2V7-F1
#
_cell.length_a   1.000
_cell.length_b   1.000
_cell.length_c   1.000
_cell.angle_alpha   90.00
_cell.angle_beta   90.00
_cell.angle_gamma   90.00
#
_symmetry.space_group_name_H-M   'P 1'
#
loop_
_entity.id
_entity.type
_entity.pdbx_description
1 polymer ?
#
loop_
_entity_poly.entity_id
_entity_poly.type
_entity_poly.pdbx_seq_one_letter_code
_entity_poly.pdbx_strand_id
1 'polypeptide(L)'
;MPVTLDLQEPSVDEAPGNVLDPQSLPPEGATVRVKAYDPMKFRDNVMLHFHGELIDFIPISAGAVDRDVEFPVGAQTFIDHAQDNVVLVHYEVQFEGVGTPQKSGVLTLRLSAGFEDDAMLDLSDRNYIAAVEKPPLQVPDFAHLTRVAEWGNAPYTYSSSDLQIASVDEHSGQITVRRNGQCTISATDSSTPQQTQSFSLTVRGIRELHFLTHDAHWDGMQNACTAAGLEPVTLAQIKQFWTLYRAGLPQGEGVGTYLGWLNYPIWTGTLVGAGTAWHYDLNGDSVNDNASSSDLQTHHQAVGISRP
;
A
#
# COMPACT_ATOMS: atom_id res chain seq x y z
N MET A 1 -42.95 33.70 15.85
CA MET A 1 -42.28 32.43 16.13
C MET A 1 -40.79 32.67 15.95
N PRO A 2 -39.89 32.14 16.79
CA PRO A 2 -38.47 32.24 16.49
C PRO A 2 -38.23 31.50 15.17
N VAL A 3 -37.66 32.19 14.20
CA VAL A 3 -37.24 31.57 12.93
C VAL A 3 -35.96 30.81 13.25
N THR A 4 -36.02 29.49 13.19
CA THR A 4 -34.82 28.64 13.19
C THR A 4 -34.20 28.77 11.80
N LEU A 5 -33.00 29.33 11.70
CA LEU A 5 -32.23 29.31 10.45
C LEU A 5 -31.74 27.89 10.15
N ASP A 6 -31.66 27.56 8.87
CA ASP A 6 -31.02 26.35 8.38
C ASP A 6 -29.51 26.58 8.21
N LEU A 7 -28.78 26.48 9.31
CA LEU A 7 -27.32 26.62 9.35
C LEU A 7 -26.67 25.33 8.84
N GLN A 8 -25.95 25.43 7.72
CA GLN A 8 -25.23 24.30 7.11
C GLN A 8 -24.10 23.82 8.02
N GLU A 9 -23.72 22.55 7.89
CA GLU A 9 -22.56 22.00 8.60
C GLU A 9 -21.25 22.72 8.24
N PRO A 10 -20.26 22.72 9.14
CA PRO A 10 -18.92 23.23 8.82
C PRO A 10 -18.17 22.28 7.87
N SER A 11 -17.08 22.75 7.27
CA SER A 11 -16.10 21.92 6.55
C SER A 11 -14.73 22.00 7.22
N VAL A 12 -13.86 21.03 6.97
CA VAL A 12 -12.44 21.10 7.36
C VAL A 12 -11.59 21.09 6.10
N ASP A 13 -10.82 22.15 5.87
CA ASP A 13 -10.15 22.39 4.59
C ASP A 13 -9.10 21.29 4.27
N GLU A 14 -8.43 20.76 5.30
CA GLU A 14 -7.41 19.70 5.24
C GLU A 14 -8.00 18.28 5.44
N ALA A 15 -9.33 18.15 5.50
CA ALA A 15 -10.02 16.87 5.59
C ALA A 15 -10.90 16.61 4.37
N PRO A 16 -10.30 16.46 3.17
CA PRO A 16 -11.07 16.09 1.99
C PRO A 16 -11.86 14.80 2.26
N GLY A 17 -13.17 14.82 1.99
CA GLY A 17 -14.03 13.66 2.22
C GLY A 17 -14.30 13.38 3.70
N ASN A 18 -14.17 14.39 4.57
CA ASN A 18 -14.43 14.32 6.01
C ASN A 18 -13.51 13.33 6.76
N VAL A 19 -12.31 13.08 6.21
CA VAL A 19 -11.27 12.30 6.89
C VAL A 19 -10.03 13.14 7.04
N LEU A 20 -9.57 13.25 8.28
CA LEU A 20 -8.41 14.04 8.68
C LEU A 20 -7.31 13.07 9.12
N ASP A 21 -6.09 13.25 8.61
CA ASP A 21 -4.89 12.65 9.20
C ASP A 21 -4.20 13.68 10.09
N PRO A 22 -4.27 13.54 11.43
CA PRO A 22 -3.64 14.50 12.33
C PRO A 22 -2.12 14.56 12.22
N GLN A 23 -1.45 13.56 11.64
CA GLN A 23 0.02 13.52 11.53
C GLN A 23 0.56 14.25 10.30
N SER A 24 -0.29 14.47 9.28
CA SER A 24 0.11 15.18 8.06
C SER A 24 -0.15 16.70 8.13
N LEU A 25 -0.78 17.18 9.20
CA LEU A 25 -1.14 18.59 9.36
C LEU A 25 0.07 19.52 9.55
N PRO A 26 0.00 20.75 9.01
CA PRO A 26 1.00 21.78 9.29
C PRO A 26 0.99 22.16 10.79
N PRO A 27 2.02 22.90 11.28
CA PRO A 27 2.10 23.30 12.69
C PRO A 27 0.88 24.09 13.20
N GLU A 28 0.19 24.79 12.29
CA GLU A 28 -1.04 25.54 12.56
C GLU A 28 -2.28 24.65 12.73
N GLY A 29 -2.20 23.36 12.37
CA GLY A 29 -3.31 22.41 12.41
C GLY A 29 -4.19 22.44 11.16
N ALA A 30 -5.49 22.18 11.34
CA ALA A 30 -6.49 22.21 10.28
C ALA A 30 -7.46 23.38 10.46
N THR A 31 -8.04 23.86 9.37
CA THR A 31 -8.98 24.99 9.34
C THR A 31 -10.41 24.46 9.28
N VAL A 32 -11.18 24.64 10.36
CA VAL A 32 -12.63 24.45 10.33
C VAL A 32 -13.28 25.71 9.76
N ARG A 33 -13.92 25.58 8.60
CA ARG A 33 -14.54 26.67 7.85
C ARG A 33 -16.05 26.64 7.98
N VAL A 34 -16.62 27.78 8.37
CA VAL A 34 -18.06 28.03 8.39
C VAL A 34 -18.37 29.03 7.26
N LYS A 35 -19.21 28.62 6.31
CA LYS A 35 -19.66 29.52 5.25
C LYS A 35 -20.48 30.68 5.81
N ALA A 36 -20.39 31.84 5.16
CA ALA A 36 -21.25 32.97 5.48
C ALA A 36 -22.73 32.54 5.48
N TYR A 37 -23.42 32.78 6.60
CA TYR A 37 -24.83 32.47 6.79
C TYR A 37 -25.69 33.73 6.64
N ASP A 38 -26.98 33.59 6.33
CA ASP A 38 -27.90 34.72 6.13
C ASP A 38 -29.03 34.74 7.17
N PRO A 39 -29.18 35.78 8.01
CA PRO A 39 -28.43 37.03 8.02
C PRO A 39 -27.28 37.03 9.04
N MET A 40 -26.04 37.03 8.56
CA MET A 40 -24.86 37.30 9.39
C MET A 40 -24.80 38.79 9.76
N LYS A 41 -24.57 39.09 11.03
CA LYS A 41 -24.53 40.45 11.55
C LYS A 41 -23.31 40.70 12.40
N PHE A 42 -22.94 41.98 12.49
CA PHE A 42 -21.96 42.46 13.44
C PHE A 42 -22.37 42.03 14.86
N ARG A 43 -21.41 41.46 15.61
CA ARG A 43 -21.56 40.93 16.98
C ARG A 43 -22.34 39.64 17.13
N ASP A 44 -22.71 38.97 16.03
CA ASP A 44 -23.03 37.55 16.13
C ASP A 44 -21.81 36.81 16.67
N ASN A 45 -22.03 35.79 17.49
CA ASN A 45 -20.95 34.97 18.04
C ASN A 45 -21.03 33.56 17.46
N VAL A 46 -20.01 33.15 16.72
CA VAL A 46 -19.92 31.79 16.15
C VAL A 46 -19.08 30.95 17.10
N MET A 47 -19.65 29.87 17.62
CA MET A 47 -19.06 29.00 18.63
C MET A 47 -18.81 27.64 17.99
N LEU A 48 -17.55 27.21 17.91
CA LEU A 48 -17.16 25.91 17.37
C LEU A 48 -17.21 24.85 18.47
N HIS A 49 -17.85 23.72 18.17
CA HIS A 49 -18.02 22.62 19.10
C HIS A 49 -17.57 21.27 18.51
N PHE A 50 -16.87 20.48 19.31
CA PHE A 50 -16.66 19.06 19.07
C PHE A 50 -17.54 18.24 20.01
N HIS A 51 -18.39 17.38 19.45
CA HIS A 51 -19.45 16.64 20.13
C HIS A 51 -20.45 17.54 20.87
N GLY A 52 -20.11 17.96 22.09
CA GLY A 52 -20.86 18.93 22.88
C GLY A 52 -19.96 19.90 23.66
N GLU A 53 -18.64 19.82 23.45
CA GLU A 53 -17.64 20.66 24.09
C GLU A 53 -17.35 21.87 23.21
N LEU A 54 -17.28 23.05 23.83
CA LEU A 54 -16.89 24.30 23.15
C LEU A 54 -15.38 24.32 22.96
N ILE A 55 -14.93 24.42 21.71
CA ILE A 55 -13.51 24.45 21.34
C ILE A 55 -13.01 25.89 21.25
N ASP A 56 -13.73 26.73 20.51
CA ASP A 56 -13.36 28.13 20.31
C ASP A 56 -14.59 28.96 19.91
N PHE A 57 -14.48 30.29 19.94
CA PHE A 57 -15.53 31.18 19.46
C PHE A 57 -14.96 32.44 18.79
N ILE A 58 -15.64 32.89 17.74
CA ILE A 58 -15.27 34.09 16.98
C ILE A 58 -16.48 35.04 16.94
N PRO A 59 -16.37 36.25 17.54
CA PRO A 59 -17.36 37.29 17.36
C PRO A 59 -17.19 37.96 15.98
N ILE A 60 -18.30 38.11 15.25
CA ILE A 60 -18.31 38.73 13.92
C ILE A 60 -18.04 40.23 14.02
N SER A 61 -16.92 40.67 13.45
CA SER A 61 -16.57 42.09 13.32
C SER A 61 -17.32 42.76 12.17
N ALA A 62 -17.40 44.09 12.16
CA ALA A 62 -18.11 44.83 11.10
C ALA A 62 -17.56 44.57 9.68
N GLY A 63 -16.27 44.23 9.57
CA GLY A 63 -15.63 43.90 8.29
C GLY A 63 -15.66 42.40 7.93
N ALA A 64 -16.19 41.56 8.81
CA ALA A 64 -16.32 40.11 8.60
C ALA A 64 -17.77 39.68 8.26
N VAL A 65 -18.72 40.62 8.27
CA VAL A 65 -20.10 40.38 7.83
C VAL A 65 -20.09 39.84 6.39
N ASP A 66 -20.89 38.80 6.15
CA ASP A 66 -21.02 38.09 4.88
C ASP A 66 -19.72 37.43 4.37
N ARG A 67 -18.78 37.11 5.28
CA ARG A 67 -17.56 36.35 4.96
C ARG A 67 -17.51 35.03 5.70
N ASP A 68 -16.78 34.07 5.14
CA ASP A 68 -16.51 32.80 5.80
C ASP A 68 -15.79 33.03 7.14
N VAL A 69 -16.12 32.23 8.14
CA VAL A 69 -15.45 32.20 9.44
C VAL A 69 -14.52 31.00 9.47
N GLU A 70 -13.26 31.23 9.83
CA GLU A 70 -12.19 30.24 9.81
C GLU A 70 -11.66 30.03 11.24
N PHE A 71 -11.73 28.79 11.72
CA PHE A 71 -11.16 28.40 13.00
C PHE A 71 -9.90 27.54 12.77
N PRO A 72 -8.69 28.04 13.08
CA PRO A 72 -7.51 27.20 13.11
C PRO A 72 -7.56 26.29 14.33
N VAL A 73 -7.55 24.98 14.13
CA VAL A 73 -7.62 23.96 15.19
C VAL A 73 -6.40 23.06 15.11
N GLY A 74 -5.61 23.02 16.18
CA GLY A 74 -4.42 22.17 16.27
C GLY A 74 -4.74 20.68 16.19
N ALA A 75 -3.81 19.89 15.63
CA ALA A 75 -3.95 18.43 15.48
C ALA A 75 -4.29 17.74 16.82
N GLN A 76 -3.65 18.15 17.92
CA GLN A 76 -3.88 17.55 19.24
C GLN A 76 -5.33 17.74 19.73
N THR A 77 -5.97 18.87 19.39
CA THR A 77 -7.37 19.11 19.76
C THR A 77 -8.30 18.09 19.10
N PHE A 78 -8.07 17.73 17.84
CA PHE A 78 -8.83 16.67 17.18
C PHE A 78 -8.59 15.31 17.85
N ILE A 79 -7.33 14.98 18.15
CA ILE A 79 -6.95 13.72 18.80
C ILE A 79 -7.60 13.58 20.18
N ASP A 80 -7.57 14.64 20.99
CA ASP A 80 -8.07 14.64 22.37
C ASP A 80 -9.61 14.48 22.44
N HIS A 81 -10.32 14.90 21.39
CA HIS A 81 -11.80 14.82 21.32
C HIS A 81 -12.31 13.65 20.49
N ALA A 82 -11.42 12.82 19.94
CA ALA A 82 -11.81 11.67 19.14
C ALA A 82 -12.49 10.59 19.98
N GLN A 83 -13.65 10.12 19.53
CA GLN A 83 -14.36 8.98 20.09
C GLN A 83 -14.49 7.93 18.99
N ASP A 84 -13.90 6.76 19.18
CA ASP A 84 -13.82 5.70 18.16
C ASP A 84 -13.32 6.23 16.80
N ASN A 85 -12.26 7.05 16.83
CA ASN A 85 -11.68 7.72 15.66
C ASN A 85 -12.65 8.67 14.92
N VAL A 86 -13.69 9.17 15.60
CA VAL A 86 -14.64 10.15 15.05
C VAL A 86 -14.67 11.40 15.92
N VAL A 87 -14.68 12.56 15.26
CA VAL A 87 -14.94 13.87 15.87
C VAL A 87 -16.21 14.43 15.23
N LEU A 88 -17.24 14.71 16.05
CA LEU A 88 -18.47 15.34 15.56
C LEU A 88 -18.34 16.86 15.63
N VAL A 89 -18.13 17.52 14.49
CA VAL A 89 -17.89 18.95 14.41
C VAL A 89 -19.18 19.70 14.08
N HIS A 90 -19.54 20.69 14.88
CA HIS A 90 -20.63 21.61 14.57
C HIS A 90 -20.34 22.99 15.14
N TYR A 91 -21.06 24.00 14.69
CA TYR A 91 -21.05 25.32 15.31
C TYR A 91 -22.44 25.74 15.78
N GLU A 92 -22.45 26.67 16.72
CA GLU A 92 -23.64 27.41 17.14
C GLU A 92 -23.46 28.89 16.84
N VAL A 93 -24.53 29.57 16.43
CA VAL A 93 -24.54 31.02 16.23
C VAL A 93 -25.44 31.66 17.28
N GLN A 94 -24.85 32.50 18.13
CA GLN A 94 -25.59 33.42 18.97
C GLN A 94 -25.76 34.75 18.24
N PHE A 95 -26.95 34.96 17.68
CA PHE A 95 -27.27 36.20 16.96
C PHE A 95 -27.37 37.40 17.91
N GLU A 96 -26.96 38.58 17.44
CA GLU A 96 -27.08 39.82 18.19
C GLU A 96 -28.53 40.06 18.66
N GLY A 97 -28.72 40.21 19.97
CA GLY A 97 -30.04 40.44 20.57
C GLY A 97 -30.92 39.20 20.71
N VAL A 98 -30.44 38.02 20.32
CA VAL A 98 -31.10 36.73 20.52
C VAL A 98 -30.41 35.96 21.65
N GLY A 99 -31.17 35.49 22.63
CA GLY A 99 -30.62 34.84 23.82
C GLY A 99 -30.11 33.40 23.58
N THR A 100 -30.82 32.63 22.76
CA THR A 100 -30.52 31.20 22.54
C THR A 100 -29.69 31.01 21.26
N PRO A 101 -28.52 30.36 21.33
CA PRO A 101 -27.75 29.99 20.14
C PRO A 101 -28.52 29.04 19.23
N GLN A 102 -28.30 29.15 17.92
CA GLN A 102 -28.85 28.22 16.93
C GLN A 102 -27.76 27.27 16.45
N LYS A 103 -28.06 25.98 16.46
CA LYS A 103 -27.14 24.90 16.08
C LYS A 103 -27.16 24.63 14.58
N SER A 104 -25.98 24.37 14.01
CA SER A 104 -25.79 23.93 12.63
C SER A 104 -25.97 22.42 12.42
N GLY A 105 -25.91 21.99 11.16
CA GLY A 105 -25.62 20.61 10.81
C GLY A 105 -24.31 20.10 11.44
N VAL A 106 -24.17 18.78 11.55
CA VAL A 106 -23.01 18.14 12.21
C VAL A 106 -22.15 17.43 11.17
N LEU A 107 -20.94 17.94 10.97
CA LEU A 107 -19.91 17.27 10.21
C LEU A 107 -19.39 16.07 11.01
N THR A 108 -19.45 14.88 10.41
CA THR A 108 -18.83 13.67 10.98
C THR A 108 -17.42 13.52 10.42
N LEU A 109 -16.42 13.96 11.19
CA LEU A 109 -15.02 13.91 10.81
C LEU A 109 -14.38 12.61 11.33
N ARG A 110 -13.81 11.78 10.45
CA ARG A 110 -13.03 10.61 10.88
C ARG A 110 -11.56 10.96 10.98
N LEU A 111 -10.91 10.51 12.04
CA LEU A 111 -9.47 10.54 12.15
C LEU A 111 -8.92 9.24 11.59
N SER A 112 -8.10 9.33 10.55
CA SER A 112 -7.40 8.18 10.01
C SER A 112 -5.94 8.54 9.89
N ALA A 113 -5.11 7.92 10.74
CA ALA A 113 -3.69 7.86 10.50
C ALA A 113 -3.40 6.66 9.58
N GLY A 114 -2.73 6.90 8.47
CA GLY A 114 -1.93 5.84 7.86
C GLY A 114 -2.50 5.06 6.69
N PHE A 115 -3.35 5.67 5.84
CA PHE A 115 -3.36 5.21 4.45
C PHE A 115 -2.06 5.61 3.75
N GLU A 116 -1.63 6.86 3.95
CA GLU A 116 -0.48 7.49 3.27
C GLU A 116 0.88 7.09 3.89
N ASP A 117 0.86 6.48 5.08
CA ASP A 117 2.07 6.01 5.75
C ASP A 117 2.82 5.00 4.89
N ASP A 118 4.13 5.21 4.74
CA ASP A 118 5.00 4.26 4.06
C ASP A 118 4.86 2.86 4.67
N ALA A 119 4.65 1.87 3.81
CA ALA A 119 4.58 0.47 4.18
C ALA A 119 5.88 -0.23 3.81
N MET A 120 6.24 -1.22 4.61
CA MET A 120 7.39 -2.06 4.34
C MET A 120 7.05 -3.52 4.60
N LEU A 121 7.28 -4.36 3.58
CA LEU A 121 7.18 -5.80 3.70
C LEU A 121 8.56 -6.44 3.60
N ASP A 122 9.02 -6.98 4.72
CA ASP A 122 10.29 -7.69 4.84
C ASP A 122 10.07 -9.20 4.82
N LEU A 123 10.63 -9.85 3.81
CA LEU A 123 10.54 -11.29 3.57
C LEU A 123 11.85 -12.03 3.83
N SER A 124 12.88 -11.37 4.36
CA SER A 124 14.22 -11.95 4.53
C SER A 124 14.20 -13.23 5.38
N ASP A 125 13.32 -13.31 6.39
CA ASP A 125 13.17 -14.50 7.25
C ASP A 125 12.29 -15.60 6.65
N ARG A 126 11.69 -15.38 5.47
CA ARG A 126 10.77 -16.33 4.83
C ARG A 126 11.44 -17.30 3.88
N ASN A 127 12.70 -17.05 3.50
CA ASN A 127 13.38 -17.78 2.42
C ASN A 127 12.53 -17.85 1.15
N TYR A 128 11.78 -16.80 0.84
CA TYR A 128 10.88 -16.78 -0.30
C TYR A 128 11.68 -16.61 -1.60
N ILE A 129 11.59 -17.61 -2.50
CA ILE A 129 12.30 -17.60 -3.79
C ILE A 129 11.29 -17.39 -4.90
N ALA A 130 11.52 -16.35 -5.72
CA ALA A 130 10.68 -16.03 -6.87
C ALA A 130 11.54 -15.67 -8.08
N ALA A 131 11.09 -16.04 -9.27
CA ALA A 131 11.72 -15.66 -10.52
C ALA A 131 11.38 -14.21 -10.87
N VAL A 132 12.34 -13.49 -11.42
CA VAL A 132 12.19 -12.07 -11.77
C VAL A 132 11.27 -11.85 -12.96
N GLU A 133 11.13 -12.85 -13.83
CA GLU A 133 10.33 -12.76 -15.06
C GLU A 133 8.83 -12.93 -14.78
N LYS A 134 8.47 -13.86 -13.89
CA LYS A 134 7.09 -14.17 -13.53
C LYS A 134 6.97 -14.67 -12.08
N PRO A 135 6.01 -14.16 -11.31
CA PRO A 135 5.73 -14.67 -9.96
C PRO A 135 5.04 -16.04 -10.01
N PRO A 136 4.99 -16.78 -8.89
CA PRO A 136 4.20 -18.00 -8.82
C PRO A 136 2.71 -17.70 -8.97
N LEU A 137 1.95 -18.62 -9.57
CA LEU A 137 0.49 -18.48 -9.71
C LEU A 137 -0.24 -18.60 -8.35
N GLN A 138 0.31 -19.37 -7.42
CA GLN A 138 -0.14 -19.44 -6.04
C GLN A 138 0.85 -18.70 -5.15
N VAL A 139 0.52 -17.45 -4.84
CA VAL A 139 1.36 -16.60 -3.98
C VAL A 139 1.06 -16.90 -2.52
N PRO A 140 2.07 -17.21 -1.67
CA PRO A 140 1.86 -17.51 -0.25
C PRO A 140 1.26 -16.33 0.53
N ASP A 141 0.49 -16.63 1.59
CA ASP A 141 -0.19 -15.64 2.45
C ASP A 141 0.76 -14.54 2.98
N PHE A 142 1.99 -14.89 3.35
CA PHE A 142 2.97 -13.93 3.87
C PHE A 142 3.48 -12.92 2.83
N ALA A 143 3.22 -13.13 1.54
CA ALA A 143 3.55 -12.22 0.45
C ALA A 143 2.34 -11.36 0.03
N HIS A 144 1.27 -11.37 0.83
CA HIS A 144 0.15 -10.44 0.70
C HIS A 144 0.14 -9.42 1.82
N LEU A 145 -0.33 -8.22 1.49
CA LEU A 145 -0.67 -7.14 2.40
C LEU A 145 -2.10 -6.70 2.06
N THR A 146 -2.80 -6.06 2.98
CA THR A 146 -4.08 -5.42 2.65
C THR A 146 -4.12 -4.06 3.31
N ARG A 147 -4.44 -3.04 2.53
CA ARG A 147 -4.65 -1.68 3.03
C ARG A 147 -5.88 -1.09 2.36
N VAL A 148 -6.89 -0.81 3.19
CA VAL A 148 -8.19 -0.33 2.74
C VAL A 148 -8.26 1.19 2.94
N ALA A 149 -8.76 1.90 1.94
CA ALA A 149 -9.10 3.31 2.02
C ALA A 149 -10.43 3.49 2.78
N GLU A 150 -10.45 4.44 3.70
CA GLU A 150 -11.63 4.75 4.55
C GLU A 150 -12.06 6.22 4.45
N TRP A 151 -11.55 6.94 3.45
CA TRP A 151 -11.74 8.38 3.21
C TRP A 151 -12.52 8.67 1.94
N GLY A 152 -13.20 9.82 1.85
CA GLY A 152 -13.96 10.18 0.63
C GLY A 152 -15.24 9.36 0.48
N ASN A 153 -15.66 9.17 -0.78
CA ASN A 153 -16.86 8.39 -1.10
C ASN A 153 -16.50 7.06 -1.77
N ALA A 154 -16.90 5.96 -1.13
CA ALA A 154 -16.87 4.65 -1.75
C ALA A 154 -17.81 4.59 -2.99
N PRO A 155 -17.51 3.77 -4.01
CA PRO A 155 -16.43 2.77 -4.07
C PRO A 155 -15.04 3.35 -4.36
N TYR A 156 -14.00 2.61 -3.95
CA TYR A 156 -12.60 2.94 -4.23
C TYR A 156 -12.05 2.10 -5.38
N THR A 157 -11.11 2.70 -6.12
CA THR A 157 -10.32 2.04 -7.15
C THR A 157 -8.85 2.09 -6.76
N TYR A 158 -8.20 0.93 -6.62
CA TYR A 158 -6.79 0.83 -6.27
C TYR A 158 -5.90 0.63 -7.50
N SER A 159 -4.69 1.16 -7.45
CA SER A 159 -3.68 0.97 -8.49
C SER A 159 -2.26 0.92 -7.92
N SER A 160 -1.33 0.34 -8.68
CA SER A 160 0.10 0.29 -8.36
C SER A 160 0.91 0.96 -9.46
N SER A 161 1.94 1.71 -9.07
CA SER A 161 2.85 2.35 -10.01
C SER A 161 3.76 1.37 -10.74
N ASP A 162 4.02 0.19 -10.17
CA ASP A 162 4.87 -0.84 -10.79
C ASP A 162 4.38 -2.26 -10.46
N LEU A 163 3.73 -2.88 -11.45
CA LEU A 163 3.18 -4.24 -11.37
C LEU A 163 4.26 -5.34 -11.32
N GLN A 164 5.52 -5.03 -11.60
CA GLN A 164 6.62 -5.98 -11.42
C GLN A 164 7.02 -6.09 -9.95
N ILE A 165 6.82 -5.02 -9.16
CA ILE A 165 7.15 -4.98 -7.73
C ILE A 165 5.96 -5.45 -6.90
N ALA A 166 4.79 -4.86 -7.10
CA ALA A 166 3.57 -5.27 -6.42
C ALA A 166 2.33 -4.97 -7.27
N SER A 167 1.34 -5.86 -7.21
CA SER A 167 0.01 -5.62 -7.76
C SER A 167 -0.98 -5.40 -6.63
N VAL A 168 -2.00 -4.58 -6.84
CA VAL A 168 -3.11 -4.42 -5.91
C VAL A 168 -4.41 -4.82 -6.60
N ASP A 169 -5.28 -5.53 -5.90
CA ASP A 169 -6.64 -5.80 -6.37
C ASP A 169 -7.44 -4.50 -6.39
N GLU A 170 -8.05 -4.22 -7.54
CA GLU A 170 -8.67 -2.94 -7.87
C GLU A 170 -9.80 -2.52 -6.92
N HIS A 171 -10.42 -3.46 -6.20
CA HIS A 171 -11.60 -3.21 -5.38
C HIS A 171 -11.38 -3.49 -3.88
N SER A 172 -10.55 -4.48 -3.53
CA SER A 172 -10.35 -4.91 -2.14
C SER A 172 -9.15 -4.25 -1.44
N GLY A 173 -8.21 -3.68 -2.19
CA GLY A 173 -6.97 -3.16 -1.62
C GLY A 173 -6.00 -4.26 -1.14
N GLN A 174 -6.22 -5.52 -1.55
CA GLN A 174 -5.26 -6.61 -1.32
C GLN A 174 -4.07 -6.44 -2.26
N ILE A 175 -2.88 -6.32 -1.69
CA ILE A 175 -1.61 -6.14 -2.38
C ILE A 175 -0.86 -7.46 -2.38
N THR A 176 -0.38 -7.88 -3.55
CA THR A 176 0.46 -9.05 -3.75
C THR A 176 1.85 -8.59 -4.20
N VAL A 177 2.87 -8.84 -3.37
CA VAL A 177 4.25 -8.50 -3.73
C VAL A 177 4.85 -9.56 -4.65
N ARG A 178 5.68 -9.10 -5.59
CA ARG A 178 6.23 -9.92 -6.67
C ARG A 178 7.75 -9.83 -6.73
N ARG A 179 8.33 -8.66 -6.41
CA ARG A 179 9.76 -8.41 -6.49
C ARG A 179 10.24 -7.44 -5.41
N ASN A 180 11.53 -7.47 -5.09
CA ASN A 180 12.11 -6.43 -4.25
C ASN A 180 12.12 -5.09 -5.00
N GLY A 181 11.99 -4.02 -4.23
CA GLY A 181 11.99 -2.66 -4.78
C GLY A 181 11.01 -1.78 -4.04
N GLN A 182 10.74 -0.62 -4.63
CA GLN A 182 9.79 0.34 -4.11
C GLN A 182 8.77 0.69 -5.19
N CYS A 183 7.48 0.68 -4.85
CA CYS A 183 6.41 1.15 -5.71
C CYS A 183 5.41 1.98 -4.90
N THR A 184 4.59 2.77 -5.58
CA THR A 184 3.51 3.54 -4.95
C THR A 184 2.19 2.83 -5.18
N ILE A 185 1.40 2.66 -4.10
CA ILE A 185 0.03 2.18 -4.18
C ILE A 185 -0.91 3.36 -3.97
N SER A 186 -1.90 3.50 -4.84
CA SER A 186 -2.86 4.59 -4.83
C SER A 186 -4.28 4.05 -4.66
N ALA A 187 -5.11 4.76 -3.91
CA ALA A 187 -6.55 4.57 -3.86
C ALA A 187 -7.24 5.85 -4.34
N THR A 188 -8.26 5.71 -5.17
CA THR A 188 -9.06 6.81 -5.70
C THR A 188 -10.52 6.60 -5.35
N ASP A 189 -11.17 7.62 -4.82
CA ASP A 189 -12.59 7.55 -4.45
C ASP A 189 -13.53 7.88 -5.64
N SER A 190 -14.83 7.78 -5.42
CA SER A 190 -15.85 8.05 -6.43
C SER A 190 -16.43 9.46 -6.38
N SER A 191 -15.85 10.39 -5.61
CA SER A 191 -16.38 11.76 -5.54
C SER A 191 -16.20 12.52 -6.86
N THR A 192 -16.88 13.66 -6.99
CA THR A 192 -16.68 14.58 -8.13
C THR A 192 -16.41 15.98 -7.61
N PRO A 193 -15.16 16.48 -7.68
CA PRO A 193 -13.96 15.85 -8.27
C PRO A 193 -13.49 14.62 -7.46
N GLN A 194 -12.84 13.66 -8.14
CA GLN A 194 -12.24 12.50 -7.47
C GLN A 194 -11.05 12.93 -6.63
N GLN A 195 -10.85 12.24 -5.52
CA GLN A 195 -9.73 12.39 -4.63
C GLN A 195 -8.87 11.12 -4.71
N THR A 196 -7.56 11.28 -4.61
CA THR A 196 -6.59 10.17 -4.66
C THR A 196 -5.59 10.36 -3.52
N GLN A 197 -5.39 9.32 -2.73
CA GLN A 197 -4.30 9.23 -1.76
C GLN A 197 -3.34 8.12 -2.17
N SER A 198 -2.11 8.15 -1.66
CA SER A 198 -1.08 7.17 -2.01
C SER A 198 -0.08 6.95 -0.88
N PHE A 199 0.57 5.78 -0.87
CA PHE A 199 1.70 5.49 0.02
C PHE A 199 2.83 4.78 -0.71
N SER A 200 4.05 4.91 -0.21
CA SER A 200 5.19 4.14 -0.70
C SER A 200 5.22 2.75 -0.08
N LEU A 201 5.29 1.71 -0.91
CA LEU A 201 5.50 0.33 -0.48
C LEU A 201 6.94 -0.09 -0.82
N THR A 202 7.71 -0.43 0.22
CA THR A 202 9.05 -1.01 0.06
C THR A 202 9.00 -2.52 0.32
N VAL A 203 9.43 -3.31 -0.65
CA VAL A 203 9.53 -4.77 -0.57
C VAL A 203 11.00 -5.18 -0.53
N ARG A 204 11.38 -6.02 0.44
CA ARG A 204 12.72 -6.59 0.51
C ARG A 204 12.72 -8.05 0.98
N GLY A 205 13.85 -8.72 0.80
CA GLY A 205 14.08 -10.07 1.33
C GLY A 205 13.55 -11.21 0.45
N ILE A 206 13.02 -10.91 -0.74
CA ILE A 206 12.76 -11.92 -1.76
C ILE A 206 14.09 -12.37 -2.34
N ARG A 207 14.32 -13.67 -2.41
CA ARG A 207 15.48 -14.24 -3.09
C ARG A 207 15.16 -14.42 -4.57
N GLU A 208 15.58 -13.45 -5.37
CA GLU A 208 15.27 -13.36 -6.78
C GLU A 208 16.08 -14.37 -7.58
N LEU A 209 15.40 -15.22 -8.34
CA LEU A 209 16.01 -16.15 -9.29
C LEU A 209 16.06 -15.52 -10.67
N HIS A 210 17.24 -15.48 -11.27
CA HIS A 210 17.52 -14.87 -12.56
C HIS A 210 18.01 -15.91 -13.56
N PHE A 211 17.45 -15.89 -14.76
CA PHE A 211 18.04 -16.60 -15.88
C PHE A 211 19.31 -15.88 -16.38
N LEU A 212 20.41 -16.63 -16.59
CA LEU A 212 21.70 -16.04 -16.99
C LEU A 212 22.11 -16.45 -18.40
N THR A 213 22.10 -17.76 -18.69
CA THR A 213 22.48 -18.28 -20.01
C THR A 213 21.85 -19.64 -20.26
N HIS A 214 21.62 -19.92 -21.53
CA HIS A 214 21.08 -21.19 -22.01
C HIS A 214 22.12 -22.31 -22.05
N ASP A 215 23.41 -21.94 -21.97
CA ASP A 215 24.51 -22.85 -22.25
C ASP A 215 25.74 -22.50 -21.40
N ALA A 216 26.06 -23.36 -20.44
CA ALA A 216 27.24 -23.26 -19.60
C ALA A 216 27.67 -24.62 -19.04
N HIS A 217 28.97 -24.87 -19.02
CA HIS A 217 29.57 -25.87 -18.12
C HIS A 217 29.70 -25.29 -16.71
N TRP A 218 30.14 -26.10 -15.75
CA TRP A 218 30.16 -25.75 -14.32
C TRP A 218 30.87 -24.44 -13.99
N ASP A 219 32.10 -24.25 -14.49
CA ASP A 219 32.86 -23.01 -14.26
C ASP A 219 32.23 -21.82 -14.99
N GLY A 220 31.67 -22.04 -16.18
CA GLY A 220 30.87 -21.05 -16.90
C GLY A 220 29.68 -20.55 -16.08
N MET A 221 28.94 -21.45 -15.43
CA MET A 221 27.81 -21.10 -14.56
C MET A 221 28.26 -20.29 -13.34
N GLN A 222 29.34 -20.69 -12.68
CA GLN A 222 29.90 -19.93 -11.54
C GLN A 222 30.35 -18.52 -11.95
N ASN A 223 31.03 -18.41 -13.10
CA ASN A 223 31.46 -17.14 -13.67
C ASN A 223 30.27 -16.24 -14.03
N ALA A 224 29.22 -16.80 -14.63
CA ALA A 224 28.01 -16.07 -14.97
C ALA A 224 27.31 -15.52 -13.70
N CYS A 225 27.18 -16.34 -12.66
CA CYS A 225 26.61 -15.89 -11.38
C CYS A 225 27.45 -14.77 -10.77
N THR A 226 28.77 -14.95 -10.71
CA THR A 226 29.70 -13.95 -10.15
C THR A 226 29.65 -12.64 -10.92
N ALA A 227 29.63 -12.70 -12.26
CA ALA A 227 29.53 -11.52 -13.12
C ALA A 227 28.21 -10.76 -12.92
N ALA A 228 27.12 -11.46 -12.61
CA ALA A 228 25.83 -10.87 -12.30
C ALA A 228 25.68 -10.41 -10.83
N GLY A 229 26.69 -10.67 -9.97
CA GLY A 229 26.60 -10.39 -8.53
C GLY A 229 25.65 -11.34 -7.77
N LEU A 230 25.37 -12.51 -8.34
CA LEU A 230 24.46 -13.53 -7.83
C LEU A 230 25.23 -14.77 -7.36
N GLU A 231 24.53 -15.68 -6.70
CA GLU A 231 25.07 -16.97 -6.29
C GLU A 231 24.44 -18.10 -7.10
N PRO A 232 25.16 -19.21 -7.36
CA PRO A 232 24.55 -20.42 -7.87
C PRO A 232 23.43 -20.92 -6.95
N VAL A 233 22.26 -21.24 -7.52
CA VAL A 233 21.13 -21.78 -6.73
C VAL A 233 21.46 -23.18 -6.21
N THR A 234 21.20 -23.47 -4.93
CA THR A 234 21.45 -24.82 -4.39
C THR A 234 20.36 -25.80 -4.81
N LEU A 235 20.64 -27.11 -4.74
CA LEU A 235 19.64 -28.14 -5.02
C LEU A 235 18.40 -28.01 -4.11
N ALA A 236 18.59 -27.66 -2.84
CA ALA A 236 17.49 -27.46 -1.91
C ALA A 236 16.63 -26.25 -2.29
N GLN A 237 17.27 -25.14 -2.69
CA GLN A 237 16.60 -23.92 -3.10
C GLN A 237 15.80 -24.12 -4.39
N ILE A 238 16.35 -24.81 -5.38
CA ILE A 238 15.62 -25.02 -6.64
C ILE A 238 14.43 -25.98 -6.47
N LYS A 239 14.54 -26.96 -5.57
CA LYS A 239 13.40 -27.82 -5.18
C LYS A 239 12.29 -27.04 -4.50
N GLN A 240 12.64 -26.12 -3.59
CA GLN A 240 11.68 -25.22 -2.94
C GLN A 240 10.98 -24.34 -3.98
N PHE A 241 11.76 -23.71 -4.87
CA PHE A 241 11.26 -22.89 -5.96
C PHE A 241 10.30 -23.67 -6.87
N TRP A 242 10.72 -24.86 -7.34
CA TRP A 242 9.89 -25.71 -8.20
C TRP A 242 8.57 -26.10 -7.53
N THR A 243 8.60 -26.48 -6.24
CA THR A 243 7.40 -26.87 -5.50
C THR A 243 6.37 -25.75 -5.46
N LEU A 244 6.82 -24.52 -5.18
CA LEU A 244 5.96 -23.35 -5.13
C LEU A 244 5.35 -23.03 -6.49
N TYR A 245 6.16 -23.02 -7.55
CA TYR A 245 5.68 -22.69 -8.90
C TYR A 245 4.77 -23.78 -9.47
N ARG A 246 5.09 -25.05 -9.22
CA ARG A 246 4.30 -26.18 -9.73
C ARG A 246 2.88 -26.24 -9.16
N ALA A 247 2.68 -25.78 -7.92
CA ALA A 247 1.40 -25.90 -7.21
C ALA A 247 0.22 -25.23 -7.94
N GLY A 248 0.47 -24.15 -8.68
CA GLY A 248 -0.56 -23.43 -9.43
C GLY A 248 -0.68 -23.80 -10.90
N LEU A 249 0.25 -24.61 -11.45
CA LEU A 249 0.29 -24.89 -12.89
C LEU A 249 -0.67 -26.01 -13.31
N PRO A 250 -1.30 -25.90 -14.50
CA PRO A 250 -2.05 -26.98 -15.13
C PRO A 250 -1.27 -28.30 -15.18
N GLN A 251 -2.01 -29.41 -15.23
CA GLN A 251 -1.38 -30.72 -15.36
C GLN A 251 -0.60 -30.81 -16.69
N GLY A 252 0.68 -31.20 -16.59
CA GLY A 252 1.59 -31.33 -17.74
C GLY A 252 2.31 -30.04 -18.15
N GLU A 253 2.03 -28.89 -17.51
CA GLU A 253 2.81 -27.67 -17.72
C GLU A 253 4.04 -27.64 -16.80
N GLY A 254 5.22 -27.54 -17.41
CA GLY A 254 6.49 -27.47 -16.70
C GLY A 254 6.83 -26.06 -16.20
N VAL A 255 7.51 -25.96 -15.05
CA VAL A 255 7.87 -24.66 -14.45
C VAL A 255 8.78 -23.86 -15.38
N GLY A 256 9.75 -24.50 -16.05
CA GLY A 256 10.63 -23.81 -17.01
C GLY A 256 9.83 -23.24 -18.19
N THR A 257 8.87 -24.01 -18.71
CA THR A 257 7.99 -23.60 -19.81
C THR A 257 7.11 -22.41 -19.42
N TYR A 258 6.53 -22.45 -18.22
CA TYR A 258 5.78 -21.32 -17.66
C TYR A 258 6.62 -20.03 -17.61
N LEU A 259 7.88 -20.14 -17.19
CA LEU A 259 8.84 -19.03 -17.15
C LEU A 259 9.34 -18.60 -18.54
N GLY A 260 9.05 -19.37 -19.59
CA GLY A 260 9.55 -19.13 -20.95
C GLY A 260 11.00 -19.56 -21.16
N TRP A 261 11.53 -20.43 -20.30
CA TRP A 261 12.87 -21.00 -20.41
C TRP A 261 12.86 -22.26 -21.26
N LEU A 262 14.02 -22.63 -21.82
CA LEU A 262 14.13 -23.83 -22.64
C LEU A 262 13.90 -25.09 -21.80
N ASN A 263 13.40 -26.15 -22.44
CA ASN A 263 13.22 -27.44 -21.81
C ASN A 263 14.53 -28.24 -21.71
N TYR A 264 15.49 -27.67 -20.99
CA TYR A 264 16.77 -28.27 -20.65
C TYR A 264 17.03 -28.14 -19.15
N PRO A 265 17.81 -29.05 -18.55
CA PRO A 265 18.19 -28.92 -17.15
C PRO A 265 18.95 -27.63 -16.87
N ILE A 266 18.81 -27.15 -15.65
CA ILE A 266 19.61 -26.05 -15.11
C ILE A 266 20.66 -26.60 -14.15
N TRP A 267 21.85 -26.03 -14.17
CA TRP A 267 22.84 -26.30 -13.13
C TRP A 267 22.32 -25.85 -11.76
N THR A 268 22.59 -26.65 -10.74
CA THR A 268 22.54 -26.21 -9.35
C THR A 268 23.97 -26.02 -8.86
N GLY A 269 24.22 -25.08 -7.95
CA GLY A 269 25.52 -24.86 -7.31
C GLY A 269 25.97 -25.95 -6.34
N THR A 270 25.47 -27.18 -6.45
CA THR A 270 25.73 -28.27 -5.49
C THR A 270 26.55 -29.39 -6.13
N LEU A 271 27.75 -29.63 -5.63
CA LEU A 271 28.59 -30.77 -6.06
C LEU A 271 28.02 -32.10 -5.56
N VAL A 272 28.17 -33.15 -6.37
CA VAL A 272 27.88 -34.54 -5.98
C VAL A 272 29.17 -35.22 -5.51
N GLY A 273 30.28 -34.92 -6.21
CA GLY A 273 31.60 -35.53 -5.99
C GLY A 273 32.21 -36.04 -7.30
N ALA A 274 33.49 -36.41 -7.27
CA ALA A 274 34.20 -37.03 -8.40
C ALA A 274 34.07 -36.27 -9.75
N GLY A 275 34.10 -34.93 -9.73
CA GLY A 275 33.94 -34.14 -10.96
C GLY A 275 32.53 -34.11 -11.51
N THR A 276 31.52 -34.31 -10.66
CA THR A 276 30.11 -34.19 -11.04
C THR A 276 29.36 -33.26 -10.09
N ALA A 277 28.30 -32.65 -10.62
CA ALA A 277 27.40 -31.77 -9.88
C ALA A 277 25.94 -32.05 -10.21
N TRP A 278 25.06 -31.55 -9.34
CA TRP A 278 23.62 -31.65 -9.50
C TRP A 278 23.11 -30.64 -10.54
N HIS A 279 22.26 -31.12 -11.45
CA HIS A 279 21.38 -30.31 -12.28
C HIS A 279 19.92 -30.66 -11.98
N TYR A 280 19.01 -29.81 -12.42
CA TYR A 280 17.59 -29.95 -12.12
C TYR A 280 16.73 -29.65 -13.35
N ASP A 281 15.79 -30.54 -13.64
CA ASP A 281 14.78 -30.35 -14.69
C ASP A 281 13.57 -29.60 -14.13
N LEU A 282 13.37 -28.35 -14.55
CA LEU A 282 12.21 -27.56 -14.13
C LEU A 282 10.90 -28.00 -14.79
N ASN A 283 10.94 -28.78 -15.87
CA ASN A 283 9.75 -29.24 -16.57
C ASN A 283 9.34 -30.67 -16.23
N GLY A 284 10.14 -31.40 -15.44
CA GLY A 284 9.75 -32.71 -14.95
C GLY A 284 8.63 -32.65 -13.90
N ASP A 285 8.04 -33.79 -13.58
CA ASP A 285 6.82 -33.90 -12.77
C ASP A 285 7.06 -34.20 -11.27
N SER A 286 8.31 -34.37 -10.83
CA SER A 286 8.64 -34.84 -9.47
C SER A 286 9.72 -33.99 -8.82
N VAL A 287 9.43 -33.41 -7.65
CA VAL A 287 10.40 -32.60 -6.88
C VAL A 287 11.73 -33.33 -6.62
N ASN A 288 11.72 -34.65 -6.57
CA ASN A 288 12.91 -35.45 -6.31
C ASN A 288 13.52 -36.05 -7.57
N ASP A 289 12.71 -36.57 -8.49
CA ASP A 289 13.22 -37.27 -9.67
C ASP A 289 13.69 -36.31 -10.76
N ASN A 290 13.29 -35.03 -10.67
CA ASN A 290 13.82 -33.97 -11.52
C ASN A 290 15.30 -33.65 -11.24
N ALA A 291 15.85 -34.12 -10.12
CA ALA A 291 17.26 -33.92 -9.77
C ALA A 291 18.12 -35.06 -10.33
N SER A 292 19.16 -34.70 -11.07
CA SER A 292 20.14 -35.66 -11.59
C SER A 292 21.54 -35.04 -11.61
N SER A 293 22.56 -35.81 -11.98
CA SER A 293 23.95 -35.37 -11.96
C SER A 293 24.58 -35.42 -13.34
N SER A 294 25.53 -34.52 -13.59
CA SER A 294 26.34 -34.52 -14.81
C SER A 294 27.80 -34.19 -14.49
N ASP A 295 28.69 -34.59 -15.41
CA ASP A 295 30.10 -34.18 -15.38
C ASP A 295 30.20 -32.65 -15.50
N LEU A 296 31.19 -32.05 -14.82
CA LEU A 296 31.36 -30.59 -14.78
C LEU A 296 31.58 -29.95 -16.16
N GLN A 297 32.00 -30.71 -17.18
CA GLN A 297 32.15 -30.26 -18.56
C GLN A 297 30.84 -30.33 -19.36
N THR A 298 29.77 -30.91 -18.80
CA THR A 298 28.45 -30.95 -19.45
C THR A 298 27.86 -29.56 -19.50
N HIS A 299 27.19 -29.26 -20.60
CA HIS A 299 26.56 -27.98 -20.83
C HIS A 299 25.09 -28.04 -20.45
N HIS A 300 24.68 -27.15 -19.52
CA HIS A 300 23.31 -26.96 -19.06
C HIS A 300 22.98 -25.47 -19.00
N GLN A 301 21.71 -25.15 -18.78
CA GLN A 301 21.29 -23.77 -18.52
C GLN A 301 21.84 -23.31 -17.16
N ALA A 302 22.05 -22.00 -16.99
CA ALA A 302 22.52 -21.42 -15.74
C ALA A 302 21.57 -20.33 -15.25
N VAL A 303 21.27 -20.41 -13.95
CA VAL A 303 20.48 -19.43 -13.21
C VAL A 303 21.27 -18.99 -11.98
N GLY A 304 21.06 -17.73 -11.56
CA GLY A 304 21.63 -17.18 -10.35
C GLY A 304 20.55 -16.75 -9.37
N ILE A 305 20.81 -16.83 -8.08
CA ILE A 305 19.90 -16.38 -7.02
C ILE A 305 20.50 -15.20 -6.26
N SER A 306 19.67 -14.22 -5.92
CA SER A 306 20.10 -13.08 -5.11
C SER A 306 20.43 -13.50 -3.67
N ARG A 307 21.32 -12.73 -3.05
CA ARG A 307 21.59 -12.86 -1.62
C ARG A 307 20.36 -12.40 -0.82
N PRO A 308 20.15 -12.97 0.38
CA PRO A 308 19.12 -12.52 1.31
C PRO A 308 19.32 -11.07 1.77
#